data_AF-A0A7X8CI15-F1
#
_entry.id   AF-A0A7X8CI15-F1
#
_cell.length_a   1.000
_cell.length_b   1.000
_cell.length_c   1.000
_cell.angle_alpha   90.00
_cell.angle_beta   90.00
_cell.angle_gamma   90.00
#
_symmetry.space_group_name_H-M   'P 1'
#
loop_
_entity.id
_entity.type
_entity.pdbx_description
1 polymer ?
#
loop_
_entity_poly.entity_id
_entity_poly.type
_entity_poly.pdbx_seq_one_letter_code
_entity_poly.pdbx_strand_id
1 'polypeptide(L)'
;WHLLQMIWVGVSSYATVAPAIFLPIYFISSIAALTAFRILMVRVYEHTESLFLVIIMHASYIFSTLFVFASPIKGVPFLIYSCAFTAALWIVVAFVIKHGGFKKVVLVK
;
A
#
# COMPACT_ATOMS: atom_id res chain seq x y z
N TRP A 1 8.20 -7.55 -7.77
CA TRP A 1 8.75 -6.22 -8.06
C TRP A 1 9.00 -5.39 -6.80
N HIS A 2 8.09 -5.35 -5.81
CA HIS A 2 8.28 -4.52 -4.60
C HIS A 2 9.50 -4.84 -3.74
N LEU A 3 10.05 -6.06 -3.78
CA LEU A 3 11.16 -6.46 -2.91
C LEU A 3 12.38 -5.52 -3.04
N LEU A 4 12.79 -5.20 -4.27
CA LEU A 4 13.94 -4.31 -4.50
C LEU A 4 13.66 -2.89 -3.98
N GLN A 5 12.46 -2.37 -4.25
CA GLN A 5 12.02 -1.06 -3.76
C GLN A 5 11.96 -1.03 -2.22
N MET A 6 11.47 -2.08 -1.57
CA MET A 6 11.43 -2.20 -0.11
C MET A 6 12.84 -2.27 0.48
N ILE A 7 13.76 -3.03 -0.12
CA ILE A 7 15.16 -3.04 0.31
C ILE A 7 15.74 -1.63 0.22
N TRP A 8 15.58 -0.96 -0.92
CA TRP A 8 16.11 0.40 -1.14
C TRP A 8 15.55 1.42 -0.13
N VAL A 9 14.24 1.45 0.09
CA VAL A 9 13.62 2.32 1.09
C VAL A 9 14.06 1.95 2.51
N GLY A 10 14.09 0.66 2.83
CA GLY A 10 14.49 0.18 4.16
C GLY A 10 15.91 0.61 4.54
N VAL A 11 16.88 0.39 3.64
CA VAL A 11 18.29 0.73 3.90
C VAL A 11 18.58 2.23 3.84
N SER A 12 17.74 3.03 3.16
CA SER A 12 17.92 4.49 3.10
C SER A 12 17.25 5.23 4.27
N SER A 13 16.40 4.53 5.05
CA SER A 13 15.50 5.15 6.03
C SER A 13 15.73 4.75 7.49
N TYR A 14 16.61 3.79 7.82
CA TYR A 14 16.76 3.31 9.20
C TYR A 14 17.38 4.35 10.18
N ALA A 15 18.21 5.27 9.67
CA ALA A 15 18.89 6.31 10.45
C ALA A 15 19.61 5.76 11.70
N THR A 16 19.26 6.24 12.90
CA THR A 16 19.88 5.82 14.17
C THR A 16 19.27 4.54 14.75
N VAL A 17 18.20 4.01 14.16
CA VAL A 17 17.55 2.77 14.62
C VAL A 17 18.37 1.58 14.13
N ALA A 18 18.67 0.65 15.03
CA ALA A 18 19.37 -0.59 14.68
C ALA A 18 18.67 -1.29 13.50
N PRO A 19 19.37 -1.60 12.40
CA PRO A 19 18.77 -2.23 11.23
C PRO A 19 18.04 -3.55 11.53
N ALA A 20 18.55 -4.31 12.50
CA ALA A 20 17.96 -5.56 12.97
C ALA A 20 16.55 -5.38 13.58
N ILE A 21 16.20 -4.18 14.03
CA ILE A 21 14.86 -3.84 14.54
C ILE A 21 14.06 -3.13 13.46
N PHE A 22 14.67 -2.15 12.78
CA PHE A 22 13.99 -1.32 11.79
C PHE A 22 13.48 -2.14 10.60
N LEU A 23 14.33 -2.98 10.02
CA LEU A 23 14.00 -3.69 8.79
C LEU A 23 12.83 -4.66 9.00
N PRO A 24 12.82 -5.57 9.99
CA PRO A 24 11.69 -6.48 10.17
C PRO A 24 10.34 -5.75 10.31
N ILE A 25 10.28 -4.69 11.12
CA ILE A 25 9.05 -3.90 11.30
C ILE A 25 8.63 -3.24 9.99
N TYR A 26 9.56 -2.62 9.29
CA TYR A 26 9.31 -1.99 8.00
C TYR A 26 8.81 -3.02 6.96
N PHE A 27 9.46 -4.17 6.84
CA PHE A 27 9.07 -5.24 5.91
C PHE A 27 7.67 -5.77 6.21
N ILE A 28 7.35 -6.03 7.49
CA ILE A 28 6.03 -6.49 7.91
C ILE A 28 4.96 -5.45 7.56
N SER A 29 5.17 -4.18 7.96
CA SER A 29 4.22 -3.11 7.66
C SER A 29 3.99 -2.92 6.15
N SER A 30 5.06 -3.01 5.35
CA SER A 30 5.03 -2.88 3.91
C SER A 30 4.30 -4.05 3.24
N ILE A 31 4.58 -5.30 3.63
CA ILE A 31 3.85 -6.47 3.12
C ILE A 31 2.36 -6.36 3.47
N ALA A 32 2.04 -5.95 4.69
CA ALA A 32 0.66 -5.75 5.12
C ALA A 32 -0.06 -4.64 4.32
N ALA A 33 0.62 -3.53 4.00
CA ALA A 33 0.07 -2.47 3.15
C ALA A 33 -0.19 -2.97 1.73
N LEU A 34 0.78 -3.69 1.15
CA LEU A 34 0.66 -4.26 -0.20
C LEU A 34 -0.49 -5.27 -0.29
N THR A 35 -0.67 -6.08 0.74
CA THR A 35 -1.79 -7.03 0.81
C THR A 35 -3.13 -6.30 0.87
N ALA A 36 -3.27 -5.27 1.71
CA ALA A 36 -4.47 -4.46 1.77
C ALA A 36 -4.80 -3.81 0.41
N PHE A 37 -3.80 -3.22 -0.25
CA PHE A 37 -4.00 -2.59 -1.55
C PHE A 37 -4.39 -3.59 -2.65
N ARG A 38 -3.83 -4.81 -2.63
CA ARG A 38 -4.24 -5.88 -3.56
C ARG A 38 -5.69 -6.31 -3.37
N ILE A 39 -6.14 -6.42 -2.11
CA ILE A 39 -7.55 -6.71 -1.82
C ILE A 39 -8.45 -5.63 -2.44
N LEU A 40 -8.10 -4.35 -2.29
CA LEU A 40 -8.85 -3.25 -2.89
C LEU A 40 -8.85 -3.31 -4.43
N MET A 41 -7.71 -3.59 -5.06
CA MET A 41 -7.64 -3.73 -6.53
C MET A 41 -8.50 -4.88 -7.04
N VAL A 42 -8.44 -6.05 -6.39
CA VAL A 42 -9.28 -7.19 -6.75
C VAL A 42 -10.75 -6.83 -6.59
N ARG A 43 -11.11 -6.13 -5.52
CA ARG A 43 -12.50 -5.71 -5.30
C ARG A 43 -13.00 -4.73 -6.36
N VAL A 44 -12.17 -3.80 -6.81
CA VAL A 44 -12.51 -2.90 -7.93
C VAL A 44 -12.67 -3.70 -9.23
N TYR A 45 -11.79 -4.66 -9.48
CA TYR A 45 -11.89 -5.53 -10.65
C TYR A 45 -13.19 -6.35 -10.66
N GLU A 46 -13.57 -6.98 -9.56
CA GLU A 46 -14.81 -7.77 -9.45
C GLU A 46 -16.09 -6.97 -9.79
N HIS A 47 -16.06 -5.65 -9.59
CA HIS A 47 -17.20 -4.76 -9.82
C HIS A 47 -17.19 -4.03 -11.16
N THR A 48 -16.02 -3.88 -11.77
CA THR A 48 -15.84 -3.11 -13.01
C THR A 48 -15.39 -3.96 -14.20
N GLU A 49 -14.87 -5.16 -13.95
CA GLU A 49 -14.21 -6.05 -14.92
C GLU A 49 -13.13 -5.35 -15.78
N SER A 50 -12.62 -4.21 -15.30
CA SER A 50 -11.70 -3.36 -16.05
C SER A 50 -10.26 -3.58 -15.62
N LEU A 51 -9.50 -4.27 -16.47
CA LEU A 51 -8.06 -4.44 -16.28
C LEU A 51 -7.33 -3.09 -16.30
N PHE A 52 -7.80 -2.15 -17.14
CA PHE A 52 -7.23 -0.81 -17.25
C PHE A 52 -7.29 -0.05 -15.92
N LEU A 53 -8.43 -0.08 -15.22
CA LEU A 53 -8.57 0.53 -13.90
C LEU A 53 -7.61 -0.10 -12.88
N VAL A 54 -7.43 -1.42 -12.91
CA VAL A 54 -6.47 -2.11 -12.02
C VAL A 54 -5.04 -1.67 -12.31
N ILE A 55 -4.66 -1.50 -13.58
CA ILE A 55 -3.33 -1.00 -13.98
C ILE A 55 -3.12 0.43 -13.47
N ILE A 56 -4.11 1.30 -13.62
CA ILE A 56 -4.05 2.67 -13.08
C ILE A 56 -3.90 2.63 -11.57
N MET A 57 -4.72 1.86 -10.85
CA MET A 57 -4.61 1.73 -9.39
C MET A 57 -3.20 1.28 -8.99
N HIS A 58 -2.65 0.28 -9.69
CA HIS A 58 -1.32 -0.21 -9.42
C HIS A 58 -0.26 0.88 -9.63
N ALA A 59 -0.28 1.56 -10.79
CA ALA A 59 0.65 2.64 -11.11
C ALA A 59 0.54 3.81 -10.11
N SER A 60 -0.69 4.20 -9.74
CA SER A 60 -0.97 5.25 -8.76
C SER A 60 -0.39 4.92 -7.40
N TYR A 61 -0.42 3.66 -6.97
CA TYR A 61 0.19 3.25 -5.69
C TYR A 61 1.72 3.45 -5.70
N ILE A 62 2.39 3.02 -6.77
CA ILE A 62 3.85 3.22 -6.90
C ILE A 62 4.18 4.71 -6.90
N PHE A 63 3.49 5.47 -7.75
CA PHE A 63 3.72 6.90 -7.89
C PHE A 63 3.50 7.64 -6.57
N SER A 64 2.42 7.31 -5.86
CA SER A 64 2.10 7.98 -4.61
C SER A 64 3.11 7.65 -3.52
N THR A 65 3.52 6.39 -3.37
CA THR A 65 4.46 5.98 -2.32
C THR A 65 5.90 6.46 -2.57
N LEU A 66 6.28 6.67 -3.83
CA LEU A 66 7.64 7.11 -4.20
C LEU A 66 7.80 8.61 -4.42
N PHE A 67 6.72 9.35 -4.71
CA PHE A 67 6.82 10.78 -5.05
C PHE A 67 5.87 11.66 -4.26
N VAL A 68 4.60 11.27 -4.11
CA VAL A 68 3.60 12.13 -3.44
C VAL A 68 3.75 12.10 -1.92
N PHE A 69 3.95 10.91 -1.38
CA PHE A 69 4.14 10.66 0.05
C PHE A 69 5.60 10.35 0.40
N ALA A 70 6.52 10.68 -0.50
CA ALA A 70 7.94 10.60 -0.23
C ALA A 70 8.31 11.58 0.87
N SER A 71 8.38 11.07 2.10
CA SER A 71 8.73 11.88 3.25
C SER A 71 10.24 11.84 3.47
N PRO A 72 10.89 12.99 3.77
CA PRO A 72 12.31 13.01 4.11
C PRO A 72 12.60 12.46 5.52
N ILE A 73 11.56 12.10 6.29
CA ILE A 73 11.70 11.56 7.65
C ILE A 73 12.32 10.17 7.64
N LYS A 74 13.11 9.85 8.68
CA LYS A 74 13.84 8.58 8.84
C LYS A 74 13.68 8.05 10.27
N GLY A 75 14.11 6.81 10.51
CA GLY A 75 14.13 6.18 11.83
C GLY A 75 12.72 5.91 12.38
N VAL A 76 12.53 6.08 13.69
CA VAL A 76 11.26 5.80 14.36
C VAL A 76 10.07 6.57 13.76
N PRO A 77 10.16 7.88 13.46
CA PRO A 77 9.07 8.60 12.78
C PRO A 77 8.64 7.97 11.46
N PHE A 78 9.60 7.46 10.68
CA PHE A 78 9.30 6.77 9.43
C PHE A 78 8.56 5.44 9.67
N LEU A 79 8.94 4.67 10.70
CA LEU A 79 8.22 3.44 11.05
C LEU A 79 6.79 3.72 11.50
N ILE A 80 6.58 4.77 12.33
CA ILE A 80 5.23 5.18 12.76
C ILE A 80 4.40 5.55 11.53
N TYR A 81 4.96 6.35 10.62
CA TYR A 81 4.31 6.70 9.37
C TYR A 81 3.96 5.46 8.52
N SER A 82 4.90 4.53 8.34
CA SER A 82 4.68 3.29 7.58
C SER A 82 3.55 2.46 8.19
N CYS A 83 3.56 2.27 9.51
CA CYS A 83 2.51 1.54 10.23
C CYS A 83 1.15 2.26 10.15
N ALA A 84 1.12 3.58 10.28
CA ALA A 84 -0.10 4.38 10.18
C ALA A 84 -0.71 4.30 8.78
N PHE A 85 0.12 4.37 7.73
CA PHE A 85 -0.31 4.20 6.35
C PHE A 85 -0.88 2.80 6.11
N THR A 86 -0.21 1.75 6.61
CA THR A 86 -0.73 0.38 6.57
C THR A 86 -2.08 0.25 7.27
N ALA A 87 -2.21 0.82 8.48
CA ALA A 87 -3.46 0.80 9.23
C ALA A 87 -4.59 1.51 8.48
N ALA A 88 -4.32 2.67 7.87
CA ALA A 88 -5.27 3.40 7.07
C ALA A 88 -5.79 2.56 5.88
N LEU A 89 -4.91 1.86 5.16
CA LEU A 89 -5.32 0.97 4.08
C LEU A 89 -6.23 -0.16 4.56
N TRP A 90 -5.92 -0.77 5.71
CA TRP A 90 -6.75 -1.82 6.29
C TRP A 90 -8.11 -1.31 6.78
N ILE A 91 -8.18 -0.07 7.29
CA ILE A 91 -9.47 0.58 7.60
C ILE A 91 -10.30 0.74 6.34
N VAL A 92 -9.70 1.17 5.22
CA VAL A 92 -10.40 1.27 3.92
C VAL A 92 -10.86 -0.11 3.45
N VAL A 93 -10.04 -1.15 3.57
CA VAL A 93 -10.45 -2.54 3.26
C VAL A 93 -11.66 -2.96 4.09
N ALA A 94 -11.62 -2.76 5.41
CA ALA A 94 -12.71 -3.11 6.31
C ALA A 94 -14.00 -2.37 5.96
N PHE A 95 -13.88 -1.08 5.64
CA PHE A 95 -15.00 -0.26 5.19
C PHE A 95 -15.61 -0.77 3.88
N VAL A 96 -14.79 -1.01 2.85
CA VAL A 96 -15.24 -1.52 1.55
C VAL A 96 -15.91 -2.88 1.67
N ILE A 97 -15.36 -3.78 2.47
CA ILE A 97 -15.95 -5.12 2.71
C ILE A 97 -17.30 -4.98 3.43
N LYS A 98 -17.38 -4.17 4.49
CA LYS A 98 -18.60 -3.98 5.28
C LYS A 98 -19.75 -3.39 4.46
N HIS A 99 -19.46 -2.49 3.52
CA HIS A 99 -20.47 -1.81 2.72
C HIS A 99 -20.75 -2.47 1.36
N GLY A 100 -20.30 -3.72 1.13
CA GLY A 100 -20.59 -4.47 -0.09
C GLY A 100 -19.78 -4.09 -1.33
N GLY A 101 -18.90 -3.09 -1.22
CA GLY A 101 -18.07 -2.58 -2.32
C GLY A 101 -18.83 -1.74 -3.35
N PHE A 102 -18.13 -1.40 -4.44
CA PHE A 102 -18.65 -0.62 -5.56
C PHE A 102 -19.85 -1.34 -6.20
N LYS A 103 -20.92 -0.64 -6.60
CA LYS A 103 -22.03 -1.30 -7.32
C LYS A 103 -21.51 -1.84 -8.65
N LYS A 104 -21.84 -3.09 -9.01
CA LYS A 104 -21.55 -3.63 -10.34
C LYS A 104 -22.11 -2.69 -11.41
N VAL A 105 -21.22 -2.14 -12.24
CA VAL A 105 -21.62 -1.38 -13.42
C VAL A 105 -21.80 -2.39 -14.54
N VAL A 106 -23.05 -2.74 -14.84
CA VAL A 106 -23.35 -3.58 -16.00
C VAL A 106 -23.15 -2.74 -17.25
N LEU A 107 -22.01 -2.89 -17.91
CA LEU A 107 -21.84 -2.43 -19.28
C LEU A 107 -22.77 -3.28 -20.15
N VAL A 108 -23.84 -2.65 -20.65
CA VAL A 108 -24.71 -3.24 -21.67
C VAL A 108 -23.82 -3.56 -22.88
N LYS A 109 -23.74 -4.84 -23.23
CA LYS A 109 -22.99 -5.34 -24.38
C LYS A 109 -23.59 -4.87 -25.69
#